data_AF-A0A3A9ZNH8-F1
#
_entry.id   AF-A0A3A9ZNH8-F1
#
_cell.length_a   1.000
_cell.length_b   1.000
_cell.length_c   1.000
_cell.angle_alpha   90.00
_cell.angle_beta   90.00
_cell.angle_gamma   90.00
#
_symmetry.space_group_name_H-M   'P 1'
#
loop_
_entity.id
_entity.type
_entity.pdbx_description
1 polymer ?
#
loop_
_entity_poly.entity_id
_entity_poly.type
_entity_poly.pdbx_seq_one_letter_code
_entity_poly.pdbx_strand_id
1 'polypeptide(L)'
;MRADLIIEFMGGDPDIDQSFQAWLADAGLGATRGDSGWVVRVRGWTDCERWGEQLSRFVAGRSESFKLRVDGPGGESLLHEVRMVADADSMTRFLATSAYLQ
;
A
#
# COMPACT_ATOMS: atom_id res chain seq x y z
N MET A 1 4.50 -4.61 18.06
CA MET A 1 5.63 -4.12 17.23
C MET A 1 5.10 -3.00 16.35
N ARG A 2 5.90 -1.99 15.99
CA ARG A 2 5.47 -0.88 15.12
C ARG A 2 6.43 -0.83 13.93
N ALA A 3 5.89 -0.77 12.72
CA ALA A 3 6.64 -0.66 11.49
C ALA A 3 6.11 0.51 10.66
N ASP A 4 7.01 1.20 9.98
CA ASP A 4 6.68 2.17 8.94
C ASP A 4 6.95 1.48 7.60
N LEU A 5 5.96 1.51 6.70
CA LEU A 5 6.00 0.92 5.37
C LEU A 5 5.98 2.05 4.33
N ILE A 6 6.85 1.99 3.34
CA ILE A 6 6.83 2.89 2.19
C ILE A 6 6.05 2.22 1.08
N ILE A 7 4.92 2.80 0.70
CA ILE A 7 4.08 2.34 -0.41
C ILE A 7 4.34 3.23 -1.62
N GLU A 8 4.75 2.63 -2.72
CA GLU A 8 5.06 3.33 -3.96
C GLU A 8 4.39 2.66 -5.15
N PHE A 9 3.79 3.48 -6.00
CA PHE A 9 3.19 3.04 -7.24
C PHE A 9 4.16 3.36 -8.39
N MET A 10 4.67 2.32 -9.06
CA MET A 10 5.67 2.46 -10.10
C MET A 10 5.09 2.18 -11.49
N GLY A 11 5.34 3.10 -12.42
CA GLY A 11 4.87 3.02 -13.80
C GLY A 11 3.36 3.26 -13.94
N GLY A 12 2.95 3.73 -15.11
CA GLY A 12 1.57 4.19 -15.36
C GLY A 12 1.41 5.69 -15.13
N ASP A 13 0.19 6.11 -14.75
CA ASP A 13 -0.18 7.47 -14.36
C ASP A 13 0.77 8.09 -13.31
N PRO A 14 1.49 9.20 -13.63
CA PRO A 14 2.39 9.86 -12.69
C PRO A 14 1.67 10.46 -11.46
N ASP A 15 0.35 10.68 -11.54
CA ASP A 15 -0.45 11.29 -10.47
C ASP A 15 -1.08 10.24 -9.54
N ILE A 16 -0.82 8.94 -9.77
CA ILE A 16 -1.39 7.84 -8.97
C ILE A 16 -1.00 7.96 -7.49
N ASP A 17 0.25 8.32 -7.21
CA ASP A 17 0.78 8.52 -5.86
C ASP A 17 -0.01 9.62 -5.14
N GLN A 18 -0.19 10.77 -5.79
CA GLN A 18 -0.88 11.91 -5.18
C GLN A 18 -2.36 11.61 -4.96
N SER A 19 -2.98 10.93 -5.92
CA SER A 19 -4.36 10.47 -5.80
C SER A 19 -4.56 9.44 -4.67
N PHE A 20 -3.57 8.58 -4.43
CA PHE A 20 -3.62 7.62 -3.33
C PHE A 20 -3.58 8.32 -1.97
N GLN A 21 -2.78 9.38 -1.82
CA GLN A 21 -2.76 10.15 -0.58
C GLN A 21 -4.11 10.82 -0.30
N ALA A 22 -4.74 11.42 -1.32
CA ALA A 22 -6.07 12.00 -1.17
C ALA A 22 -7.10 10.92 -0.76
N TRP A 23 -7.06 9.75 -1.41
CA TRP A 23 -7.91 8.61 -1.06
C TRP A 23 -7.78 8.17 0.39
N LEU A 24 -6.54 8.05 0.89
CA LEU A 24 -6.29 7.69 2.29
C LEU A 24 -6.83 8.76 3.26
N ALA A 25 -6.63 10.03 2.94
CA ALA A 25 -7.14 11.14 3.76
C ALA A 25 -8.68 11.11 3.86
N ASP A 26 -9.38 10.86 2.75
CA ASP A 26 -10.84 10.72 2.73
C ASP A 26 -11.33 9.52 3.57
N ALA A 27 -10.53 8.45 3.65
CA ALA A 27 -10.78 7.31 4.54
C ALA A 27 -10.42 7.58 6.02
N GLY A 28 -9.96 8.79 6.36
CA GLY A 28 -9.52 9.15 7.72
C GLY A 28 -8.17 8.54 8.10
N LEU A 29 -7.37 8.12 7.11
CA LEU A 29 -6.07 7.52 7.28
C LEU A 29 -4.95 8.49 6.89
N GLY A 30 -3.94 8.62 7.75
CA GLY A 30 -2.81 9.51 7.52
C GLY A 30 -1.61 8.78 6.93
N ALA A 31 -1.08 9.30 5.82
CA ALA A 31 0.23 8.94 5.28
C ALA A 31 1.13 10.18 5.20
N THR A 32 2.43 9.98 5.33
CA THR A 32 3.44 11.05 5.18
C THR A 32 4.30 10.79 3.96
N ARG A 33 4.78 11.83 3.27
CA ARG A 33 5.67 11.63 2.13
C ARG A 33 7.01 11.04 2.59
N GLY A 34 7.44 9.95 1.97
CA GLY A 34 8.78 9.37 2.10
C GLY A 34 9.62 9.62 0.86
N ASP A 35 10.78 8.96 0.78
CA ASP A 35 11.77 9.20 -0.28
C ASP A 35 11.25 8.82 -1.67
N SER A 36 10.59 7.67 -1.79
CA SER A 36 10.08 7.15 -3.07
C SER A 36 8.56 7.01 -3.14
N GLY A 37 7.85 7.18 -2.02
CA GLY A 37 6.40 6.94 -1.96
C GLY A 37 5.76 7.50 -0.70
N TRP A 38 4.69 6.86 -0.25
CA TRP A 38 3.93 7.23 0.95
C TRP A 38 4.25 6.32 2.12
N VAL A 39 4.70 6.90 3.22
CA VAL A 39 4.93 6.21 4.47
C VAL A 39 3.60 6.02 5.18
N VAL A 40 3.19 4.76 5.36
CA VAL A 40 2.07 4.36 6.21
C VAL A 40 2.60 3.65 7.45
N ARG A 41 1.86 3.77 8.55
CA ARG A 41 2.27 3.21 9.83
C ARG A 41 1.38 2.05 10.21
N VAL A 42 2.00 0.92 10.54
CA VAL A 42 1.31 -0.30 10.99
C VAL A 42 1.79 -0.71 12.38
N ARG A 43 0.86 -0.97 13.29
CA ARG A 43 1.11 -1.39 14.69
C ARG A 43 0.79 -2.85 14.92
N GLY A 44 0.20 -3.51 13.93
CA GLY A 44 -0.25 -4.89 14.00
C GLY A 44 -1.13 -5.27 12.82
N TRP A 45 -1.70 -6.47 12.91
CA TRP A 45 -2.53 -7.05 11.85
C TRP A 45 -3.75 -6.19 11.50
N THR A 46 -4.46 -5.66 12.49
CA THR A 46 -5.66 -4.82 12.26
C THR A 46 -5.36 -3.55 11.45
N ASP A 47 -4.17 -2.97 11.61
CA ASP A 47 -3.77 -1.86 10.73
C ASP A 47 -3.55 -2.38 9.31
N CYS A 48 -2.89 -3.53 9.14
CA CYS A 48 -2.69 -4.14 7.84
C CYS A 48 -4.02 -4.47 7.14
N GLU A 49 -5.04 -4.92 7.86
CA GLU A 49 -6.40 -5.14 7.32
C GLU A 49 -7.02 -3.85 6.80
N ARG A 50 -6.95 -2.77 7.60
CA ARG A 50 -7.45 -1.45 7.20
C ARG A 50 -6.72 -0.92 5.96
N TRP A 51 -5.40 -0.98 5.94
CA TRP A 51 -4.60 -0.51 4.81
C TRP A 51 -4.80 -1.40 3.57
N GLY A 52 -4.87 -2.72 3.76
CA GLY A 52 -5.09 -3.70 2.70
C GLY A 52 -6.43 -3.52 2.01
N GLU A 53 -7.49 -3.26 2.78
CA GLU A 53 -8.82 -2.93 2.24
C GLU A 53 -8.79 -1.65 1.39
N GLN A 54 -8.14 -0.59 1.87
CA GLN A 54 -8.05 0.67 1.13
C GLN A 54 -7.22 0.54 -0.15
N LEU A 55 -6.09 -0.16 -0.10
CA LEU A 55 -5.28 -0.46 -1.27
C LEU A 55 -6.07 -1.26 -2.30
N SER A 56 -6.76 -2.32 -1.87
CA SER A 56 -7.62 -3.14 -2.73
C SER A 56 -8.67 -2.29 -3.46
N ARG A 57 -9.41 -1.44 -2.73
CA ARG A 57 -10.43 -0.55 -3.31
C ARG A 57 -9.85 0.48 -4.26
N PHE A 58 -8.72 1.09 -3.87
CA PHE A 58 -8.04 2.07 -4.71
C PHE A 58 -7.58 1.46 -6.03
N VAL A 59 -6.97 0.27 -5.99
CA VAL A 59 -6.50 -0.46 -7.18
C VAL A 59 -7.67 -0.86 -8.08
N ALA A 60 -8.76 -1.37 -7.49
CA ALA A 60 -9.94 -1.79 -8.25
C ALA A 60 -10.59 -0.64 -9.04
N GLY A 61 -10.49 0.60 -8.53
CA GLY A 61 -11.01 1.79 -9.20
C GLY A 61 -10.15 2.32 -10.36
N ARG A 62 -8.95 1.78 -10.58
CA ARG A 62 -8.02 2.26 -11.61
C ARG A 62 -8.21 1.54 -12.92
N SER A 63 -8.07 2.26 -14.04
CA SER A 63 -8.16 1.77 -15.44
C SER A 63 -6.84 1.26 -16.01
N GLU A 64 -5.70 1.67 -15.44
CA GLU A 64 -4.35 1.41 -15.95
C GLU A 64 -3.61 0.33 -15.15
N SER A 65 -2.57 -0.25 -15.77
CA SER A 65 -1.66 -1.18 -15.10
C SER A 65 -0.47 -0.42 -14.50
N PHE A 66 -0.18 -0.70 -13.25
CA PHE A 66 0.95 -0.16 -12.50
C PHE A 66 1.53 -1.27 -11.63
N LYS A 67 2.72 -1.03 -11.09
CA LYS A 67 3.36 -1.91 -10.11
C LYS A 67 3.24 -1.30 -8.72
N LEU A 68 3.15 -2.14 -7.70
CA LEU A 68 3.13 -1.72 -6.30
C LEU A 68 4.39 -2.21 -5.61
N ARG A 69 5.23 -1.28 -5.17
CA ARG A 69 6.40 -1.56 -4.34
C ARG A 69 6.08 -1.21 -2.90
N VAL A 70 6.37 -2.12 -1.98
CA VAL A 70 6.28 -1.88 -0.54
C VAL A 70 7.63 -2.18 0.08
N ASP A 71 8.23 -1.19 0.71
CA ASP A 71 9.47 -1.32 1.47
C ASP A 71 9.17 -1.20 2.97
N GLY A 72 9.82 -2.04 3.76
CA GLY A 72 9.58 -2.18 5.19
C GLY A 72 10.66 -3.03 5.87
N PRO A 73 10.57 -3.23 7.19
CA PRO A 73 11.56 -4.01 7.94
C PRO A 73 11.64 -5.49 7.51
N GLY A 74 10.60 -6.02 6.86
CA GLY A 74 10.62 -7.35 6.25
C GLY A 74 11.35 -7.41 4.90
N GLY A 75 11.81 -6.27 4.37
CA GLY A 75 12.44 -6.13 3.07
C GLY A 75 11.51 -5.57 2.00
N GLU A 76 12.08 -5.30 0.83
CA GLU A 76 11.35 -4.81 -0.34
C GLU A 76 10.51 -5.93 -0.97
N SER A 77 9.23 -5.63 -1.20
CA SER A 77 8.27 -6.51 -1.88
C SER A 77 7.64 -5.81 -3.07
N LEU A 78 7.49 -6.51 -4.19
CA LEU A 78 7.02 -5.95 -5.46
C LEU A 78 5.90 -6.77 -6.09
N LEU A 79 4.78 -6.10 -6.40
CA LEU A 79 3.65 -6.64 -7.16
C LEU A 79 3.63 -6.03 -8.56
N HIS A 80 3.80 -6.86 -9.59
CA HIS A 80 3.94 -6.40 -10.99
C HIS A 80 2.60 -6.17 -11.71
N GLU A 81 1.53 -6.81 -11.27
CA GLU A 81 0.21 -6.81 -11.93
C GLU A 81 -0.90 -6.68 -10.89
N VAL A 82 -0.93 -5.53 -10.21
CA VAL A 82 -1.71 -5.31 -8.99
C VAL A 82 -3.20 -5.62 -9.20
N ARG A 83 -3.75 -5.39 -10.40
CA ARG A 83 -5.15 -5.67 -10.74
C ARG A 83 -5.58 -7.14 -10.67
N MET A 84 -4.66 -8.08 -10.86
CA MET A 84 -5.01 -9.51 -10.82
C MET A 84 -4.99 -10.10 -9.39
N VAL A 85 -4.48 -9.35 -8.40
CA VAL A 85 -4.21 -9.86 -7.04
C VAL A 85 -4.67 -8.90 -5.93
N ALA A 86 -5.47 -7.87 -6.28
CA ALA A 86 -5.88 -6.81 -5.37
C ALA A 86 -7.17 -7.11 -4.57
N ASP A 87 -7.34 -8.34 -4.08
CA ASP A 87 -8.31 -8.55 -3.01
C ASP A 87 -7.73 -8.09 -1.66
N ALA A 88 -8.62 -7.73 -0.72
CA ALA A 88 -8.23 -7.15 0.56
C ALA A 88 -7.36 -8.10 1.41
N ASP A 89 -7.58 -9.41 1.33
CA ASP A 89 -6.84 -10.40 2.11
C ASP A 89 -5.41 -10.54 1.60
N SER A 90 -5.25 -10.61 0.28
CA SER A 90 -3.93 -10.62 -0.38
C SER A 90 -3.14 -9.37 -0.05
N MET A 91 -3.76 -8.19 -0.11
CA MET A 91 -3.12 -6.92 0.26
C MET A 91 -2.74 -6.85 1.74
N THR A 92 -3.61 -7.35 2.63
CA THR A 92 -3.34 -7.41 4.07
C THR A 92 -2.10 -8.25 4.35
N ARG A 93 -2.02 -9.47 3.79
CA ARG A 93 -0.88 -10.37 3.96
C ARG A 93 0.41 -9.80 3.39
N PHE A 94 0.31 -9.12 2.25
CA PHE A 94 1.44 -8.47 1.61
C PHE A 94 2.05 -7.37 2.50
N LEU A 95 1.20 -6.51 3.09
CA LEU A 95 1.62 -5.49 4.04
C LEU A 95 2.19 -6.09 5.33
N ALA A 96 1.52 -7.11 5.90
CA ALA A 96 1.97 -7.77 7.13
C ALA A 96 3.36 -8.42 6.95
N THR A 97 3.58 -9.06 5.80
CA THR A 97 4.88 -9.65 5.42
C THR A 97 5.96 -8.57 5.34
N SER A 98 5.67 -7.46 4.64
CA SER A 98 6.60 -6.33 4.50
C SER A 98 6.90 -5.65 5.85
N ALA A 99 5.95 -5.70 6.78
CA ALA A 99 6.09 -5.16 8.14
C ALA A 99 6.79 -6.11 9.12
N TYR A 100 7.13 -7.33 8.70
CA TYR A 100 7.64 -8.40 9.56
C TYR A 100 6.71 -8.68 10.76
N LEU A 101 5.41 -8.59 10.51
CA LEU A 101 4.34 -8.97 11.43
C LEU A 101 3.93 -10.40 11.06
N GLN A 102 4.66 -11.39 11.58
CA GLN A 102 4.27 -12.80 11.50
C GLN A 102 3.35 -13.18 12.65
#